data_AF-A0AAW1NN45-F1
#
_entry.id   AF-A0AAW1NN45-F1
#
_cell.length_a   1.000
_cell.length_b   1.000
_cell.length_c   1.000
_cell.angle_alpha   90.00
_cell.angle_beta   90.00
_cell.angle_gamma   90.00
#
_symmetry.space_group_name_H-M   'P 1'
#
loop_
_entity.id
_entity.type
_entity.pdbx_description
1 polymer ?
#
loop_
_entity_poly.entity_id
_entity_poly.type
_entity_poly.pdbx_seq_one_letter_code
_entity_poly.pdbx_strand_id
1 'polypeptide(L)'
;MYTSGTTGDPKGVLIKHEALLACTAAGHKWLLSTGMDYGPGDALLSYLPLAHIFERAAEEMLLSKGGRIGYFRGDVKLLVDDIAALQPTIFVGVPRVFDRIYSGIISKVNAGGFLKKKLFYMGMARKQHFLEQGFPQSKASPFFDRLVFSKVKQRMGGRVKVILSGAAPLSRHVEDFLT
;
A
#
# COMPACT_ATOMS: atom_id res chain seq x y z
N MET A 1 -1.91 14.98 -19.58
CA MET A 1 -1.77 15.06 -18.11
C MET A 1 -0.82 16.20 -17.78
N TYR A 2 -1.10 17.02 -16.76
CA TYR A 2 -0.24 18.17 -16.44
C TYR A 2 0.78 17.86 -15.33
N THR A 3 1.99 18.42 -15.43
CA THR A 3 3.04 18.37 -14.39
C THR A 3 3.85 19.67 -14.35
N SER A 4 4.22 20.16 -13.18
CA SER A 4 4.88 21.47 -13.01
C SER A 4 6.40 21.43 -12.84
N GLY A 5 7.00 20.25 -12.67
CA GLY A 5 8.46 20.09 -12.53
C GLY A 5 9.10 21.09 -11.56
N THR A 6 10.37 21.44 -11.79
CA THR A 6 11.10 22.46 -10.99
C THR A 6 10.76 23.90 -11.38
N THR A 7 10.15 24.10 -12.56
CA THR A 7 9.84 25.44 -13.10
C THR A 7 8.51 26.01 -12.58
N GLY A 8 7.66 25.21 -11.93
CA GLY A 8 6.37 25.64 -11.41
C GLY A 8 5.25 25.69 -12.46
N ASP A 9 5.56 26.07 -13.70
CA ASP A 9 4.56 26.14 -14.78
C ASP A 9 4.09 24.75 -15.24
N PRO A 10 2.77 24.46 -15.22
CA PRO A 10 2.23 23.18 -15.65
C PRO A 10 2.43 22.94 -17.16
N LYS A 11 3.06 21.82 -17.51
CA LYS A 11 3.25 21.36 -18.89
C LYS A 11 2.37 20.14 -19.16
N GLY A 12 1.69 20.15 -20.29
CA GLY A 12 0.85 19.04 -20.74
C GLY A 12 1.69 17.90 -21.33
N VAL A 13 1.81 16.81 -20.59
CA VAL A 13 2.37 15.55 -21.08
C VAL A 13 1.31 14.86 -21.95
N LEU A 14 1.67 14.63 -23.22
CA LEU A 14 0.91 13.82 -24.15
C LEU A 14 1.14 12.34 -23.83
N ILE A 15 0.11 11.67 -23.32
CA ILE A 15 0.15 10.24 -23.02
C ILE A 15 -0.67 9.54 -24.10
N LYS A 16 0.01 8.78 -24.96
CA LYS A 16 -0.65 7.97 -25.97
C LYS A 16 -1.36 6.79 -25.32
N HIS A 17 -2.44 6.32 -25.94
CA HIS A 17 -3.18 5.15 -25.49
C HIS A 17 -2.27 3.90 -25.37
N GLU A 18 -1.39 3.68 -26.35
CA GLU A 18 -0.42 2.57 -26.35
C GLU A 18 0.50 2.58 -25.11
N ALA A 19 0.85 3.76 -24.58
CA ALA A 19 1.69 3.86 -23.40
C ALA A 19 0.94 3.43 -22.13
N LEU A 20 -0.36 3.73 -22.02
CA LEU A 20 -1.20 3.26 -20.90
C LEU A 20 -1.39 1.75 -20.94
N LEU A 21 -1.63 1.19 -22.13
CA LEU A 21 -1.74 -0.27 -22.31
C LEU A 21 -0.42 -0.97 -21.99
N ALA A 22 0.72 -0.45 -22.45
CA ALA A 22 2.04 -0.99 -22.15
C ALA A 22 2.33 -0.95 -20.64
N CYS A 23 2.00 0.16 -19.96
CA CYS A 23 2.15 0.29 -18.52
C CYS A 23 1.29 -0.74 -17.77
N THR A 24 0.03 -0.91 -18.18
CA THR A 24 -0.91 -1.88 -17.61
C THR A 24 -0.39 -3.32 -17.77
N ALA A 25 0.03 -3.68 -18.98
CA ALA A 25 0.58 -5.01 -19.28
C ALA A 25 1.88 -5.29 -18.51
N ALA A 26 2.77 -4.29 -18.41
CA ALA A 26 4.00 -4.40 -17.65
C ALA A 26 3.75 -4.58 -16.15
N GLY A 27 2.82 -3.79 -15.58
CA GLY A 27 2.43 -3.91 -14.18
C GLY A 27 1.81 -5.26 -13.85
N HIS A 28 0.95 -5.78 -14.72
CA HIS A 28 0.39 -7.13 -14.58
C HIS A 28 1.48 -8.22 -14.63
N LYS A 29 2.39 -8.15 -15.62
CA LYS A 29 3.51 -9.08 -15.73
C LYS A 29 4.42 -9.05 -14.50
N TRP A 30 4.74 -7.84 -14.01
CA TRP A 30 5.54 -7.66 -12.81
C TRP A 30 4.85 -8.28 -11.60
N LEU A 31 3.56 -8.03 -11.39
CA LEU A 31 2.84 -8.59 -10.25
C LEU A 31 2.80 -10.12 -10.29
N LEU A 32 2.52 -10.73 -11.43
CA LEU A 32 2.55 -12.18 -11.60
C LEU A 32 3.94 -12.77 -11.27
N SER A 33 5.03 -12.06 -11.59
CA SER A 33 6.38 -12.50 -11.25
C SER A 33 6.66 -12.57 -9.74
N THR A 34 5.85 -11.87 -8.93
CA THR A 34 5.90 -11.93 -7.45
C THR A 34 5.01 -13.04 -6.87
N GLY A 35 4.33 -13.82 -7.71
CA GLY A 35 3.36 -14.84 -7.30
C GLY A 35 2.00 -14.27 -6.86
N MET A 36 1.73 -13.00 -7.19
CA MET A 36 0.49 -12.31 -6.86
C MET A 36 -0.35 -12.06 -8.12
N ASP A 37 -1.67 -12.11 -7.97
CA ASP A 37 -2.63 -11.86 -9.06
C ASP A 37 -3.82 -11.05 -8.54
N TYR A 38 -4.59 -10.46 -9.45
CA TYR A 38 -5.79 -9.68 -9.16
C TYR A 38 -6.92 -9.96 -10.16
N GLY A 39 -8.16 -9.79 -9.72
CA GLY A 39 -9.33 -9.98 -10.56
C GLY A 39 -10.64 -9.47 -9.94
N PRO A 40 -11.79 -10.07 -10.30
CA PRO A 40 -13.11 -9.58 -9.87
C PRO A 40 -13.37 -9.54 -8.35
N GLY A 41 -12.60 -10.29 -7.56
CA GLY A 41 -12.66 -10.26 -6.10
C GLY A 41 -11.81 -9.16 -5.44
N ASP A 42 -10.99 -8.47 -6.23
CA ASP A 42 -10.01 -7.50 -5.75
C ASP A 42 -10.53 -6.07 -5.80
N ALA A 43 -10.07 -5.29 -4.83
CA ALA A 43 -10.49 -3.91 -4.66
C ALA A 43 -9.32 -2.98 -4.39
N LEU A 44 -9.37 -1.80 -4.99
CA LEU A 44 -8.45 -0.69 -4.75
C LEU A 44 -9.21 0.50 -4.15
N LEU A 45 -8.60 1.16 -3.15
CA LEU A 45 -9.12 2.40 -2.59
C LEU A 45 -8.50 3.58 -3.34
N SER A 46 -9.32 4.29 -4.12
CA SER A 46 -8.90 5.49 -4.84
C SER A 46 -9.07 6.72 -3.96
N TYR A 47 -7.94 7.28 -3.55
CA TYR A 47 -7.86 8.52 -2.76
C TYR A 47 -6.83 9.51 -3.32
N LEU A 48 -5.97 9.06 -4.24
CA LEU A 48 -5.08 9.95 -4.98
C LEU A 48 -5.85 10.57 -6.15
N PRO A 49 -5.50 11.78 -6.59
CA PRO A 49 -6.16 12.40 -7.73
C PRO A 49 -5.90 11.63 -9.04
N LEU A 50 -6.94 11.37 -9.84
CA LEU A 50 -6.81 10.82 -11.20
C LEU A 50 -6.02 11.72 -12.18
N ALA A 51 -5.78 12.97 -11.80
CA ALA A 51 -4.88 13.87 -12.49
C ALA A 51 -3.41 13.41 -12.40
N HIS A 52 -3.08 12.49 -11.50
CA HIS A 52 -1.75 11.92 -11.33
C HIS A 52 -1.65 10.53 -11.98
N ILE A 53 -0.58 10.27 -12.75
CA ILE A 53 -0.44 9.03 -13.54
C ILE A 53 -0.42 7.77 -12.70
N PHE A 54 0.09 7.85 -11.48
CA PHE A 54 0.22 6.70 -10.60
C PHE A 54 -1.14 6.07 -10.23
N GLU A 55 -2.11 6.90 -9.82
CA GLU A 55 -3.46 6.42 -9.50
C GLU A 55 -4.18 5.94 -10.75
N ARG A 56 -4.09 6.73 -11.84
CA ARG A 56 -4.67 6.37 -13.13
C ARG A 56 -4.17 4.99 -13.59
N ALA A 57 -2.87 4.74 -13.56
CA ALA A 57 -2.32 3.45 -13.97
C ALA A 57 -2.80 2.29 -13.08
N ALA A 58 -2.93 2.50 -11.78
CA ALA A 58 -3.41 1.48 -10.85
C ALA A 58 -4.90 1.14 -11.05
N GLU A 59 -5.75 2.14 -11.28
CA GLU A 59 -7.16 1.95 -11.61
C GLU A 59 -7.31 1.19 -12.94
N GLU A 60 -6.63 1.63 -14.00
CA GLU A 60 -6.69 0.97 -15.31
C GLU A 60 -6.19 -0.49 -15.25
N MET A 61 -5.13 -0.75 -14.47
CA MET A 61 -4.69 -2.12 -14.19
C MET A 61 -5.81 -2.94 -13.57
N LEU A 62 -6.37 -2.51 -12.45
CA LEU A 62 -7.41 -3.29 -11.75
C LEU A 62 -8.66 -3.50 -12.61
N LEU A 63 -9.12 -2.45 -13.30
CA LEU A 63 -10.29 -2.50 -14.18
C LEU A 63 -10.10 -3.45 -15.35
N SER A 64 -8.88 -3.56 -15.89
CA SER A 64 -8.58 -4.49 -17.00
C SER A 64 -8.84 -5.97 -16.66
N LYS A 65 -8.95 -6.31 -15.37
CA LYS A 65 -9.28 -7.66 -14.86
C LYS A 65 -10.63 -7.73 -14.14
N GLY A 66 -11.45 -6.69 -14.23
CA GLY A 66 -12.79 -6.65 -13.65
C GLY A 66 -12.84 -6.44 -12.13
N GLY A 67 -11.75 -5.97 -11.52
CA GLY A 67 -11.77 -5.59 -10.10
C GLY A 67 -12.60 -4.32 -9.85
N ARG A 68 -12.76 -3.95 -8.58
CA ARG A 68 -13.62 -2.82 -8.16
C ARG A 68 -12.83 -1.69 -7.51
N ILE A 69 -13.26 -0.45 -7.73
CA ILE A 69 -12.64 0.73 -7.12
C ILE A 69 -13.61 1.30 -6.10
N GLY A 70 -13.14 1.54 -4.88
CA GLY A 70 -13.85 2.36 -3.90
C GLY A 70 -13.23 3.75 -3.85
N TYR A 71 -14.03 4.80 -3.98
CA TYR A 71 -13.55 6.17 -3.85
C TYR A 71 -13.66 6.61 -2.39
N PHE A 72 -12.58 7.22 -1.88
CA PHE A 72 -12.56 7.79 -0.54
C PHE A 72 -13.54 8.97 -0.38
N ARG A 73 -13.84 9.35 0.86
CA ARG A 73 -14.79 10.44 1.16
C ARG A 73 -14.28 11.85 0.88
N GLY A 74 -13.09 12.02 0.31
CA GLY A 74 -12.48 13.33 0.08
C GLY A 74 -11.65 13.88 1.24
N ASP A 75 -11.71 13.26 2.42
CA ASP A 75 -10.89 13.64 3.58
C ASP A 75 -9.91 12.52 3.95
N VAL A 76 -8.60 12.80 3.80
CA VAL A 76 -7.52 11.86 4.12
C VAL A 76 -7.48 11.51 5.63
N LYS A 77 -8.09 12.31 6.51
CA LYS A 77 -8.22 11.97 7.94
C LYS A 77 -9.15 10.77 8.15
N LEU A 78 -10.12 10.58 7.25
CA LEU A 78 -11.10 9.51 7.27
C LEU A 78 -10.63 8.26 6.50
N LEU A 79 -9.41 8.30 5.94
CA LEU A 79 -8.90 7.24 5.06
C LEU A 79 -8.84 5.87 5.75
N VAL A 80 -8.50 5.80 7.05
CA VAL A 80 -8.45 4.53 7.79
C VAL A 80 -9.83 3.89 7.89
N ASP A 81 -10.87 4.71 8.07
CA ASP A 81 -12.25 4.22 8.13
C ASP A 81 -12.72 3.79 6.74
N ASP A 82 -12.31 4.50 5.67
CA ASP A 82 -12.59 4.13 4.29
C ASP A 82 -11.92 2.80 3.91
N ILE A 83 -10.67 2.60 4.34
CA ILE A 83 -9.95 1.33 4.21
C ILE A 83 -10.68 0.21 4.96
N ALA A 84 -11.15 0.47 6.18
CA ALA A 84 -11.88 -0.52 6.97
C ALA A 84 -13.22 -0.91 6.32
N ALA A 85 -13.93 0.06 5.71
CA ALA A 85 -15.20 -0.18 5.03
C ALA A 85 -15.02 -0.93 3.70
N LEU A 86 -14.07 -0.53 2.86
CA LEU A 86 -13.84 -1.14 1.55
C LEU A 86 -13.13 -2.50 1.65
N GLN A 87 -12.28 -2.66 2.67
CA GLN A 87 -11.35 -3.78 2.83
C GLN A 87 -10.56 -4.06 1.54
N PRO A 88 -9.73 -3.11 1.06
CA PRO A 88 -9.01 -3.24 -0.20
C PRO A 88 -8.07 -4.45 -0.18
N THR A 89 -7.82 -5.01 -1.34
CA THR A 89 -6.80 -6.05 -1.54
C THR A 89 -5.53 -5.48 -2.17
N ILE A 90 -5.63 -4.33 -2.85
CA ILE A 90 -4.51 -3.57 -3.40
C ILE A 90 -4.56 -2.18 -2.78
N PHE A 91 -3.45 -1.75 -2.19
CA PHE A 91 -3.34 -0.40 -1.61
C PHE A 91 -2.17 0.34 -2.23
N VAL A 92 -2.49 1.39 -3.00
CA VAL A 92 -1.52 2.25 -3.66
C VAL A 92 -1.38 3.52 -2.84
N GLY A 93 -0.15 4.00 -2.61
CA GLY A 93 0.02 5.21 -1.83
C GLY A 93 1.34 5.93 -1.98
N VAL A 94 1.37 7.09 -1.35
CA VAL A 94 2.54 7.97 -1.30
C VAL A 94 3.17 7.93 0.09
N PRO A 95 4.49 8.18 0.22
CA PRO A 95 5.21 8.08 1.49
C PRO A 95 4.52 8.78 2.66
N ARG A 96 4.01 10.00 2.44
CA ARG A 96 3.31 10.79 3.47
C ARG A 96 2.11 10.07 4.11
N VAL A 97 1.39 9.25 3.34
CA VAL A 97 0.26 8.46 3.86
C VAL A 97 0.75 7.29 4.69
N PHE A 98 1.78 6.59 4.22
CA PHE A 98 2.42 5.51 4.97
C PHE A 98 3.05 6.01 6.27
N ASP A 99 3.72 7.17 6.27
CA ASP A 99 4.27 7.81 7.47
C ASP A 99 3.18 8.10 8.50
N ARG A 100 2.01 8.56 8.05
CA ARG A 100 0.86 8.83 8.92
C ARG A 100 0.30 7.54 9.51
N ILE A 101 0.13 6.50 8.70
CA ILE A 101 -0.33 5.17 9.15
C ILE A 101 0.65 4.60 10.17
N TYR A 102 1.95 4.62 9.83
CA TYR A 102 3.05 4.21 10.71
C TYR A 102 2.98 4.95 12.05
N SER A 103 3.00 6.29 12.03
CA SER A 103 2.97 7.12 13.23
C SER A 103 1.72 6.86 14.08
N GLY A 104 0.55 6.71 13.44
CA GLY A 104 -0.71 6.39 14.13
C GLY A 104 -0.70 5.02 14.80
N ILE A 105 -0.02 4.03 14.22
CA ILE A 105 0.12 2.69 14.78
C ILE A 105 1.16 2.69 15.90
N ILE A 106 2.34 3.25 15.67
CA ILE A 106 3.42 3.34 16.66
C ILE A 106 2.97 4.12 17.90
N SER A 107 2.24 5.22 17.74
CA SER A 107 1.65 5.95 18.86
C SER A 107 0.75 5.05 19.73
N LYS A 108 -0.12 4.25 19.09
CA LYS A 108 -1.00 3.31 19.83
C LYS A 108 -0.25 2.14 20.47
N VAL A 109 0.84 1.68 19.85
CA VAL A 109 1.72 0.66 20.45
C VAL A 109 2.42 1.22 21.68
N ASN A 110 2.93 2.46 21.59
CA ASN A 110 3.64 3.14 22.67
C ASN A 110 2.72 3.56 23.83
N ALA A 111 1.47 3.92 23.53
CA ALA A 111 0.44 4.16 24.56
C ALA A 111 -0.05 2.85 25.22
N GLY A 112 0.30 1.69 24.68
CA GLY A 112 0.02 0.40 25.30
C GLY A 112 0.94 0.11 26.48
N GLY A 113 0.56 -0.87 27.31
CA GLY A 113 1.41 -1.34 28.41
C GLY A 113 2.74 -1.94 27.94
N PHE A 114 3.72 -1.99 28.84
CA PHE A 114 5.10 -2.45 28.59
C PHE A 114 5.18 -3.77 27.81
N LEU A 115 4.36 -4.77 28.15
CA LEU A 115 4.33 -6.06 27.46
C LEU A 115 3.93 -5.93 25.99
N LYS A 116 2.90 -5.13 25.66
CA LYS A 116 2.42 -4.96 24.28
C LYS A 116 3.49 -4.30 23.41
N LYS A 117 4.15 -3.28 23.96
CA LYS A 117 5.27 -2.59 23.31
C LYS A 117 6.42 -3.55 23.05
N LYS A 118 6.88 -4.28 24.07
CA LYS A 118 8.00 -5.23 23.94
C LYS A 118 7.71 -6.34 22.92
N LEU A 119 6.52 -6.93 22.97
CA LEU A 119 6.10 -7.95 22.01
C LEU A 119 6.05 -7.41 20.57
N PHE A 120 5.59 -6.17 20.38
CA PHE A 120 5.54 -5.56 19.06
C PHE A 120 6.94 -5.40 18.46
N TYR A 121 7.86 -4.78 19.18
CA TYR A 121 9.23 -4.56 18.68
C TYR A 121 10.02 -5.86 18.53
N MET A 122 9.84 -6.83 19.43
CA MET A 122 10.43 -8.16 19.26
C MET A 122 9.90 -8.87 18.02
N GLY A 123 8.60 -8.76 17.74
CA GLY A 123 7.99 -9.32 16.54
C GLY A 123 8.55 -8.68 15.27
N MET A 124 8.68 -7.34 15.26
CA MET A 124 9.24 -6.59 14.14
C MET A 124 10.67 -7.02 13.84
N ALA A 125 11.54 -7.01 14.87
CA ALA A 125 12.94 -7.40 14.72
C ALA A 125 13.09 -8.84 14.24
N ARG A 126 12.27 -9.77 14.77
CA ARG A 126 12.27 -11.16 14.32
C ARG A 126 11.84 -11.27 12.85
N LYS A 127 10.76 -10.61 12.46
CA LYS A 127 10.22 -10.70 11.11
C LYS A 127 11.24 -10.18 10.10
N GLN A 128 11.82 -9.01 10.37
CA GLN A 128 12.85 -8.40 9.54
C GLN A 128 14.07 -9.33 9.37
N HIS A 129 14.57 -9.92 10.46
CA HIS A 129 15.68 -10.86 10.39
C HIS A 129 15.44 -12.06 9.46
N PHE A 130 14.25 -12.67 9.50
CA PHE A 130 13.94 -13.80 8.61
C PHE A 130 13.69 -13.37 7.16
N LEU A 131 13.09 -12.19 6.94
CA LEU A 131 12.92 -11.64 5.60
C LEU A 131 14.27 -11.36 4.93
N GLU A 132 15.23 -10.82 5.68
CA GLU A 132 16.62 -10.59 5.21
C GLU A 132 17.33 -11.91 4.86
N GLN A 133 16.96 -13.02 5.51
CA GLN A 133 17.43 -14.36 5.17
C GLN A 133 16.70 -15.00 3.96
N GLY A 134 15.79 -14.26 3.31
CA GLY A 134 15.05 -14.72 2.14
C GLY A 134 13.84 -15.60 2.46
N PHE A 135 13.38 -15.64 3.72
CA PHE A 135 12.15 -16.37 4.04
C PHE A 135 10.94 -15.63 3.46
N PRO A 136 9.92 -16.36 2.96
CA PRO A 136 8.69 -15.73 2.50
C PRO A 136 7.94 -15.08 3.66
N GLN A 137 7.17 -14.03 3.34
CA GLN A 137 6.34 -13.26 4.28
C GLN A 137 5.55 -14.11 5.28
N SER A 138 4.94 -15.21 4.82
CA SER A 138 4.13 -16.10 5.64
C SER A 138 4.93 -16.92 6.67
N LYS A 139 6.23 -17.10 6.46
CA LYS A 139 7.12 -17.91 7.31
C LYS A 139 8.04 -17.08 8.20
N ALA A 140 8.19 -15.78 7.94
CA ALA A 140 9.11 -14.91 8.67
C ALA A 140 8.75 -14.78 10.17
N SER A 141 7.47 -14.68 10.52
CA SER A 141 7.07 -14.54 11.93
C SER A 141 5.66 -15.05 12.28
N PRO A 142 5.29 -16.32 12.02
CA PRO A 142 3.90 -16.79 12.08
C PRO A 142 3.18 -16.51 13.40
N PHE A 143 3.93 -16.66 14.51
CA PHE A 143 3.42 -16.37 15.86
C PHE A 143 3.08 -14.88 16.05
N PHE A 144 3.99 -13.98 15.68
CA PHE A 144 3.78 -12.54 15.81
C PHE A 144 2.79 -12.01 14.78
N ASP A 145 2.73 -12.60 13.59
CA ASP A 145 1.72 -12.32 12.58
C ASP A 145 0.31 -12.54 13.13
N ARG A 146 0.10 -13.64 13.86
CA ARG A 146 -1.20 -13.95 14.46
C ARG A 146 -1.50 -13.10 15.69
N LEU A 147 -0.53 -12.93 16.59
CA LEU A 147 -0.74 -12.30 17.90
C LEU A 147 -0.72 -10.76 17.85
N VAL A 148 0.19 -10.20 17.06
CA VAL A 148 0.50 -8.77 17.05
C VAL A 148 0.06 -8.11 15.74
N PHE A 149 0.54 -8.62 14.60
CA PHE A 149 0.34 -7.93 13.32
C PHE A 149 -1.05 -8.11 12.73
N SER A 150 -1.82 -9.12 13.16
CA SER A 150 -3.22 -9.31 12.77
C SER A 150 -4.06 -8.05 13.02
N LYS A 151 -3.84 -7.37 14.15
CA LYS A 151 -4.53 -6.12 14.50
C LYS A 151 -4.12 -4.95 13.59
N VAL A 152 -2.87 -4.92 13.16
CA VAL A 152 -2.36 -3.92 12.22
C VAL A 152 -2.92 -4.18 10.82
N LYS A 153 -2.89 -5.43 10.36
CA LYS A 153 -3.47 -5.85 9.07
C LYS A 153 -4.97 -5.56 9.02
N GLN A 154 -5.71 -5.80 10.12
CA GLN A 154 -7.14 -5.46 10.21
C GLN A 154 -7.42 -3.95 10.08
N ARG A 155 -6.54 -3.08 10.60
CA ARG A 155 -6.65 -1.62 10.38
C ARG A 155 -6.48 -1.24 8.92
N MET A 156 -5.77 -2.06 8.14
CA MET A 156 -5.64 -1.93 6.69
C MET A 156 -6.75 -2.67 5.94
N GLY A 157 -7.84 -3.07 6.59
CA GLY A 157 -8.96 -3.79 5.99
C GLY A 157 -8.81 -5.31 6.00
N GLY A 158 -7.65 -5.84 6.40
CA GLY A 158 -7.41 -7.26 6.65
C GLY A 158 -7.24 -8.15 5.41
N ARG A 159 -7.45 -7.61 4.20
CA ARG A 159 -7.39 -8.36 2.94
C ARG A 159 -6.30 -7.87 1.97
N VAL A 160 -5.48 -6.89 2.39
CA VAL A 160 -4.42 -6.33 1.56
C VAL A 160 -3.40 -7.41 1.22
N LYS A 161 -3.23 -7.65 -0.07
CA LYS A 161 -2.25 -8.56 -0.68
C LYS A 161 -1.04 -7.78 -1.17
N VAL A 162 -1.26 -6.58 -1.71
CA VAL A 162 -0.24 -5.75 -2.36
C VAL A 162 -0.28 -4.33 -1.81
N ILE A 163 0.88 -3.82 -1.41
CA ILE A 163 1.08 -2.40 -1.11
C ILE A 163 2.08 -1.85 -2.13
N LEU A 164 1.71 -0.77 -2.83
CA LEU A 164 2.59 -0.06 -3.76
C LEU A 164 2.87 1.34 -3.23
N SER A 165 4.16 1.67 -3.09
CA SER A 165 4.61 3.02 -2.76
C SER A 165 5.23 3.68 -3.98
N GLY A 166 4.84 4.93 -4.26
CA GLY A 166 5.34 5.68 -5.41
C GLY A 166 5.28 7.20 -5.22
N ALA A 167 5.52 7.92 -6.32
CA ALA A 167 5.61 9.39 -6.41
C ALA A 167 6.75 10.08 -5.63
N ALA A 168 7.25 9.48 -4.55
CA ALA A 168 8.40 9.96 -3.79
C ALA A 168 9.13 8.81 -3.08
N PRO A 169 10.39 9.00 -2.63
CA PRO A 169 11.13 8.01 -1.86
C PRO A 169 10.42 7.65 -0.54
N LEU A 170 10.34 6.36 -0.22
CA LEU A 170 9.88 5.86 1.07
C LEU A 170 11.07 5.69 2.02
N SER A 171 10.90 6.05 3.29
CA SER A 171 11.96 5.86 4.28
C SER A 171 12.07 4.37 4.67
N ARG A 172 13.30 3.89 4.90
CA ARG A 172 13.56 2.47 5.22
C ARG A 172 12.76 1.96 6.41
N HIS A 173 12.69 2.74 7.50
CA HIS A 173 11.97 2.31 8.70
C HIS A 173 10.46 2.15 8.48
N VAL A 174 9.87 2.87 7.51
CA VAL A 174 8.46 2.69 7.13
C VAL A 174 8.29 1.52 6.16
N GLU A 175 9.24 1.33 5.24
CA GLU A 175 9.29 0.14 4.38
C GLU A 175 9.37 -1.15 5.21
N ASP A 176 10.29 -1.21 6.18
CA ASP A 176 10.47 -2.33 7.10
C ASP A 176 9.19 -2.60 7.91
N PHE A 177 8.45 -1.55 8.26
CA PHE A 177 7.18 -1.66 8.97
C PHE A 177 6.04 -2.22 8.11
N LEU A 178 6.00 -1.87 6.82
CA LEU A 178 4.97 -2.34 5.89
C LEU A 178 5.22 -3.77 5.41
N THR A 179 6.45 -4.25 5.53
CA THR A 179 6.87 -5.59 5.11
C THR A 179 6.39 -6.64 6.10
#